data_AF-A0A8S3Z2F4-F1
#
_entry.id   AF-A0A8S3Z2F4-F1
#
_cell.length_a   1.000
_cell.length_b   1.000
_cell.length_c   1.000
_cell.angle_alpha   90.00
_cell.angle_beta   90.00
_cell.angle_gamma   90.00
#
_symmetry.space_group_name_H-M   'P 1'
#
loop_
_entity.id
_entity.type
_entity.pdbx_description
1 polymer ?
#
loop_
_entity_poly.entity_id
_entity_poly.type
_entity_poly.pdbx_seq_one_letter_code
_entity_poly.pdbx_strand_id
1 'polypeptide(L)'
;MFALVTTILMLTSTVSSAPKSPICDVTKDPDIKFVDIRLTKTKVPPILTSYVCQAQPIPLAMDVAYHAVAFEPIIENKDVVHHMLLFGCEKSVSEDPHACSGSDNVCRTFLVQWSMGIQGQICSHPDTGVRFGQDSLHSLSLQIHYNNAKLAAGLADSSGVRVYYTTRLRKYDAGNVQIGQNDLQIPPGVAAFPQYGFCSSDCTNKWLQQPIYLTRAHIHMHYVGDGGRLELVRNGQTVETIINDTTTFDYNNPPAHYFSDPVQVLPGDSLKVTCYYNTRDGGKYRNSTVYWDEGSSGEMCYAFITYFPRVPDFDQCIQFDVYDICSSHGGLVGGCSFGGFARSFKNILAESILSHCSLPSTNQNVSTSVVQQKADGLDLRILCSPSCEEAIQQMTGHPCMQNRVGSHMRRVYLAAVDSWQAVKVIIDTAAKHCAD
;
A
#
# COMPACT_ATOMS: atom_id res chain seq x y z
N MET A 1 55.03 -19.75 34.02
CA MET A 1 54.30 -20.12 32.79
C MET A 1 52.95 -20.67 33.21
N PHE A 2 51.93 -19.82 33.29
CA PHE A 2 50.56 -20.22 33.60
C PHE A 2 49.82 -20.44 32.28
N ALA A 3 49.33 -21.65 32.03
CA ALA A 3 48.50 -21.99 30.88
C ALA A 3 47.03 -21.73 31.23
N LEU A 4 46.43 -20.75 30.57
CA LEU A 4 44.99 -20.48 30.63
C LEU A 4 44.30 -21.46 29.67
N VAL A 5 43.49 -22.38 30.21
CA VAL A 5 42.61 -23.24 29.41
C VAL A 5 41.32 -22.47 29.15
N THR A 6 41.14 -22.00 27.91
CA THR A 6 39.91 -21.32 27.47
C THR A 6 38.91 -22.35 26.98
N THR A 7 37.83 -22.56 27.72
CA THR A 7 36.72 -23.43 27.33
C THR A 7 35.90 -22.75 26.24
N ILE A 8 35.96 -23.28 25.01
CA ILE A 8 35.14 -22.82 23.88
C ILE A 8 33.71 -23.34 24.09
N LEU A 9 32.78 -22.46 24.49
CA LEU A 9 31.35 -22.73 24.41
C LEU A 9 30.93 -22.62 22.95
N MET A 10 30.71 -23.75 22.28
CA MET A 10 30.02 -23.77 21.00
C MET A 10 28.54 -23.47 21.24
N LEU A 11 28.14 -22.21 21.01
CA LEU A 11 26.75 -21.83 20.81
C LEU A 11 26.27 -22.44 19.49
N THR A 12 25.56 -23.56 19.56
CA THR A 12 24.79 -24.07 18.44
C THR A 12 23.68 -23.07 18.13
N SER A 13 23.85 -22.30 17.05
CA SER A 13 22.78 -21.49 16.47
C SER A 13 21.67 -22.42 15.98
N THR A 14 20.58 -22.50 16.73
CA THR A 14 19.33 -23.05 16.21
C THR A 14 18.83 -22.10 15.14
N VAL A 15 19.01 -22.49 13.87
CA VAL A 15 18.34 -21.84 12.74
C VAL A 15 16.84 -22.05 12.95
N SER A 16 16.15 -21.01 13.40
CA SER A 16 14.70 -21.00 13.51
C SER A 16 14.14 -21.09 12.10
N SER A 17 13.63 -22.27 11.72
CA SER A 17 12.86 -22.43 10.48
C SER A 17 11.63 -21.52 10.56
N ALA A 18 11.33 -20.79 9.48
CA ALA A 18 10.09 -20.05 9.34
C ALA A 18 8.88 -20.90 9.78
N PRO A 19 7.90 -20.33 10.49
CA PRO A 19 6.70 -21.06 10.88
C PRO A 19 6.04 -21.62 9.62
N LYS A 20 5.92 -22.96 9.54
CA LYS A 20 5.22 -23.62 8.45
C LYS A 20 3.76 -23.16 8.50
N SER A 21 3.19 -22.78 7.35
CA SER A 21 1.74 -22.59 7.22
C SER A 21 1.04 -23.79 7.87
N PRO A 22 0.01 -23.59 8.72
CA PRO A 22 -0.72 -24.71 9.29
C PRO A 22 -1.15 -25.64 8.15
N ILE A 23 -0.99 -26.95 8.36
CA ILE A 23 -1.32 -27.95 7.33
C ILE A 23 -2.78 -27.73 6.93
N CYS A 24 -3.01 -27.40 5.65
CA CYS A 24 -4.33 -27.10 5.12
C CYS A 24 -5.14 -28.36 4.84
N ASP A 25 -5.36 -29.19 5.86
CA ASP A 25 -6.02 -30.49 5.68
C ASP A 25 -7.43 -30.36 5.14
N VAL A 26 -8.09 -29.20 5.30
CA VAL A 26 -9.40 -28.95 4.69
C VAL A 26 -9.38 -29.11 3.17
N THR A 27 -8.26 -28.82 2.49
CA THR A 27 -8.15 -28.98 1.04
C THR A 27 -8.18 -30.44 0.57
N LYS A 28 -8.03 -31.39 1.50
CA LYS A 28 -8.08 -32.83 1.24
C LYS A 28 -9.47 -33.43 1.45
N ASP A 29 -10.41 -32.68 2.03
CA ASP A 29 -11.79 -33.13 2.21
C ASP A 29 -12.46 -33.26 0.82
N PRO A 30 -13.07 -34.41 0.49
CA PRO A 30 -13.67 -34.66 -0.82
C PRO A 30 -14.79 -33.67 -1.20
N ASP A 31 -15.40 -32.98 -0.22
CA ASP A 31 -16.44 -31.98 -0.47
C ASP A 31 -15.86 -30.60 -0.83
N ILE A 32 -14.55 -30.40 -0.70
CA ILE A 32 -13.88 -29.18 -1.12
C ILE A 32 -13.56 -29.25 -2.61
N LYS A 33 -14.02 -28.24 -3.34
CA LYS A 33 -13.73 -28.03 -4.76
C LYS A 33 -12.74 -26.89 -4.91
N PHE A 34 -12.21 -26.71 -6.12
CA PHE A 34 -11.37 -25.56 -6.42
C PHE A 34 -11.69 -24.95 -7.77
N VAL A 35 -11.36 -23.66 -7.90
CA VAL A 35 -11.39 -22.91 -9.15
C VAL A 35 -10.08 -22.12 -9.28
N ASP A 36 -9.53 -22.07 -10.48
CA ASP A 36 -8.30 -21.33 -10.76
C ASP A 36 -8.64 -19.97 -11.35
N ILE A 37 -8.15 -18.91 -10.70
CA ILE A 37 -8.29 -17.52 -11.14
C ILE A 37 -6.91 -17.07 -11.63
N ARG A 38 -6.74 -17.00 -12.95
CA ARG A 38 -5.42 -16.78 -13.57
C ARG A 38 -5.45 -15.58 -14.49
N LEU A 39 -4.31 -14.89 -14.54
CA LEU A 39 -4.09 -13.86 -15.53
C LEU A 39 -4.09 -14.50 -16.93
N THR A 40 -4.83 -13.94 -17.87
CA THR A 40 -4.72 -14.27 -19.28
C THR A 40 -3.31 -13.96 -19.73
N LYS A 41 -2.67 -14.86 -20.48
CA LYS A 41 -1.23 -14.78 -20.78
C LYS A 41 -0.81 -13.38 -21.26
N THR A 42 -0.07 -12.67 -20.41
CA THR A 42 0.25 -11.25 -20.59
C THR A 42 1.75 -11.05 -20.66
N LYS A 43 2.20 -10.08 -21.47
CA LYS A 43 3.62 -9.73 -21.55
C LYS A 43 4.03 -8.97 -20.29
N VAL A 44 5.17 -9.34 -19.71
CA VAL A 44 5.74 -8.60 -18.58
C VAL A 44 6.60 -7.46 -19.15
N PRO A 45 6.33 -6.19 -18.80
CA PRO A 45 7.13 -5.06 -19.26
C PRO A 45 8.62 -5.14 -18.84
N PRO A 46 9.57 -4.68 -19.69
CA PRO A 46 11.00 -4.63 -19.36
C PRO A 46 11.36 -3.40 -18.50
N ILE A 47 10.57 -3.13 -17.46
CA ILE A 47 10.82 -2.07 -16.47
C ILE A 47 10.90 -2.72 -15.08
N LEU A 48 11.52 -2.04 -14.12
CA LEU A 48 11.80 -2.64 -12.80
C LEU A 48 10.52 -3.14 -12.10
N THR A 49 9.48 -2.30 -12.08
CA THR A 49 8.24 -2.55 -11.35
C THR A 49 7.05 -2.33 -12.27
N SER A 50 6.13 -3.28 -12.32
CA SER A 50 4.86 -3.13 -13.04
C SER A 50 3.75 -3.91 -12.37
N TYR A 51 2.51 -3.44 -12.52
CA TYR A 51 1.32 -4.09 -11.99
C TYR A 51 0.35 -4.35 -13.13
N VAL A 52 -0.25 -5.54 -13.14
CA VAL A 52 -1.28 -5.91 -14.10
C VAL A 52 -2.51 -6.37 -13.34
N CYS A 53 -3.66 -5.84 -13.72
CA CYS A 53 -4.96 -6.22 -13.18
C CYS A 53 -5.79 -6.94 -14.24
N GLN A 54 -6.58 -7.91 -13.82
CA GLN A 54 -7.61 -8.54 -14.62
C GLN A 54 -8.81 -8.90 -13.73
N ALA A 55 -10.02 -8.51 -14.16
CA ALA A 55 -11.27 -8.90 -13.51
C ALA A 55 -12.01 -9.94 -14.35
N GLN A 56 -12.57 -10.96 -13.70
CA GLN A 56 -13.37 -11.98 -14.35
C GLN A 56 -14.55 -12.44 -13.48
N PRO A 57 -15.68 -12.83 -14.10
CA PRO A 57 -16.77 -13.48 -13.39
C PRO A 57 -16.31 -14.77 -12.72
N ILE A 58 -16.85 -15.07 -11.54
CA ILE A 58 -16.61 -16.35 -10.89
C ILE A 58 -17.31 -17.43 -11.74
N PRO A 59 -16.60 -18.47 -12.23
CA PRO A 59 -17.18 -19.46 -13.12
C PRO A 59 -17.99 -20.53 -12.35
N LEU A 60 -18.91 -20.07 -11.49
CA LEU A 60 -19.77 -20.88 -10.63
C LEU A 60 -21.21 -20.35 -10.67
N ALA A 61 -22.15 -21.08 -10.09
CA ALA A 61 -23.55 -20.67 -10.06
C ALA A 61 -23.75 -19.52 -9.05
N MET A 62 -24.32 -18.39 -9.48
CA MET A 62 -24.45 -17.20 -8.63
C MET A 62 -25.69 -17.21 -7.72
N ASP A 63 -26.58 -18.18 -7.88
CA ASP A 63 -27.73 -18.44 -7.01
C ASP A 63 -27.39 -19.36 -5.82
N VAL A 64 -26.12 -19.76 -5.67
CA VAL A 64 -25.61 -20.59 -4.58
C VAL A 64 -24.61 -19.79 -3.75
N ALA A 65 -24.71 -19.88 -2.43
CA ALA A 65 -23.72 -19.31 -1.51
C ALA A 65 -22.53 -20.27 -1.33
N TYR A 66 -21.32 -19.72 -1.40
CA TYR A 66 -20.09 -20.46 -1.16
C TYR A 66 -19.19 -19.76 -0.14
N HIS A 67 -18.33 -20.56 0.48
CA HIS A 67 -17.19 -20.09 1.26
C HIS A 67 -15.90 -20.56 0.61
N ALA A 68 -14.99 -19.62 0.32
CA ALA A 68 -13.60 -19.93 0.06
C ALA A 68 -12.89 -20.18 1.39
N VAL A 69 -12.24 -21.33 1.51
CA VAL A 69 -11.67 -21.86 2.76
C VAL A 69 -10.16 -22.01 2.73
N ALA A 70 -9.56 -21.91 1.55
CA ALA A 70 -8.12 -21.78 1.36
C ALA A 70 -7.81 -21.16 0.00
N PHE A 71 -6.63 -20.58 -0.11
CA PHE A 71 -6.08 -20.03 -1.35
C PHE A 71 -4.69 -20.61 -1.59
N GLU A 72 -4.28 -20.79 -2.84
CA GLU A 72 -2.93 -21.28 -3.17
C GLU A 72 -2.39 -20.55 -4.40
N PRO A 73 -1.14 -20.07 -4.38
CA PRO A 73 -0.54 -19.42 -5.52
C PRO A 73 -0.31 -20.40 -6.68
N ILE A 74 -0.59 -19.95 -7.90
CA ILE A 74 -0.22 -20.63 -9.14
C ILE A 74 0.83 -19.76 -9.82
N ILE A 75 2.10 -20.15 -9.71
CA ILE A 75 3.22 -19.36 -10.23
C ILE A 75 3.74 -19.98 -11.53
N GLU A 76 3.62 -19.25 -12.64
CA GLU A 76 4.25 -19.61 -13.91
C GLU A 76 5.65 -18.99 -14.03
N ASN A 77 5.77 -17.68 -13.75
CA ASN A 77 7.04 -16.96 -13.86
C ASN A 77 7.60 -16.55 -12.49
N LYS A 78 8.27 -17.49 -11.83
CA LYS A 78 8.89 -17.30 -10.50
C LYS A 78 9.98 -16.22 -10.45
N ASP A 79 10.54 -15.83 -11.59
CA ASP A 79 11.66 -14.89 -11.64
C ASP A 79 11.20 -13.42 -11.55
N VAL A 80 9.91 -13.14 -11.78
CA VAL A 80 9.37 -11.78 -11.80
C VAL A 80 8.13 -11.59 -10.93
N VAL A 81 7.34 -12.64 -10.65
CA VAL A 81 6.14 -12.52 -9.80
C VAL A 81 6.56 -12.26 -8.35
N HIS A 82 6.26 -11.06 -7.86
CA HIS A 82 6.64 -10.61 -6.51
C HIS A 82 5.49 -10.78 -5.50
N HIS A 83 4.28 -10.34 -5.84
CA HIS A 83 3.09 -10.61 -5.05
C HIS A 83 1.83 -10.62 -5.92
N MET A 84 0.77 -11.23 -5.39
CA MET A 84 -0.57 -11.25 -6.00
C MET A 84 -1.61 -10.85 -4.96
N LEU A 85 -2.56 -10.02 -5.39
CA LEU A 85 -3.73 -9.64 -4.59
C LEU A 85 -4.98 -10.11 -5.32
N LEU A 86 -5.92 -10.69 -4.56
CA LEU A 86 -7.24 -11.05 -5.07
C LEU A 86 -8.29 -10.17 -4.42
N PHE A 87 -9.09 -9.52 -5.25
CA PHE A 87 -10.21 -8.66 -4.86
C PHE A 87 -11.53 -9.20 -5.38
N GLY A 88 -12.64 -8.74 -4.79
CA GLY A 88 -14.00 -9.15 -5.12
C GLY A 88 -14.91 -7.98 -5.47
N CYS A 89 -15.82 -8.22 -6.40
CA CYS A 89 -16.89 -7.32 -6.79
C CYS A 89 -18.24 -8.00 -6.55
N GLU A 90 -19.22 -7.27 -6.00
CA GLU A 90 -20.62 -7.73 -5.91
C GLU A 90 -21.29 -7.82 -7.28
N LYS A 91 -20.84 -6.99 -8.23
CA LYS A 91 -21.33 -7.00 -9.61
C LYS A 91 -20.51 -7.94 -10.48
N SER A 92 -21.15 -8.45 -11.53
CA SER A 92 -20.45 -9.17 -12.59
C SER A 92 -19.61 -8.18 -13.40
N VAL A 93 -18.29 -8.38 -13.41
CA VAL A 93 -17.30 -7.54 -14.09
C VAL A 93 -16.35 -8.44 -14.86
N SER A 94 -16.00 -8.02 -16.09
CA SER A 94 -15.01 -8.66 -16.93
C SER A 94 -14.14 -7.58 -17.56
N GLU A 95 -12.84 -7.65 -17.32
CA GLU A 95 -11.86 -6.74 -17.88
C GLU A 95 -10.67 -7.53 -18.39
N ASP A 96 -10.12 -7.15 -19.53
CA ASP A 96 -8.88 -7.73 -20.04
C ASP A 96 -7.69 -7.27 -19.18
N PRO A 97 -6.56 -8.02 -19.22
CA PRO A 97 -5.32 -7.60 -18.57
C PRO A 97 -4.91 -6.18 -18.97
N HIS A 98 -4.72 -5.32 -17.99
CA HIS A 98 -4.30 -3.94 -18.20
C HIS A 98 -3.30 -3.50 -17.11
N ALA A 99 -2.47 -2.52 -17.44
CA ALA A 99 -1.63 -1.87 -16.45
C ALA A 99 -2.51 -1.12 -15.44
N CYS A 100 -2.26 -1.31 -14.16
CA CYS A 100 -3.07 -0.72 -13.09
C CYS A 100 -2.19 -0.22 -11.94
N SER A 101 -2.79 0.54 -11.03
CA SER A 101 -2.30 0.83 -9.68
C SER A 101 -3.24 0.20 -8.63
N GLY A 102 -2.92 0.33 -7.35
CA GLY A 102 -3.84 -0.04 -6.27
C GLY A 102 -5.20 0.68 -6.39
N SER A 103 -5.19 1.93 -6.86
CA SER A 103 -6.42 2.71 -7.08
C SER A 103 -7.21 2.33 -8.34
N ASP A 104 -6.60 1.67 -9.32
CA ASP A 104 -7.28 1.36 -10.60
C ASP A 104 -8.07 0.05 -10.55
N ASN A 105 -8.00 -0.71 -9.45
CA ASN A 105 -8.75 -1.95 -9.33
C ASN A 105 -10.26 -1.68 -9.25
N VAL A 106 -11.01 -2.27 -10.18
CA VAL A 106 -12.48 -2.19 -10.22
C VAL A 106 -13.16 -2.89 -9.04
N CYS A 107 -12.50 -3.88 -8.44
CA CYS A 107 -12.96 -4.56 -7.25
C CYS A 107 -12.26 -4.04 -6.01
N ARG A 108 -13.02 -3.91 -4.91
CA ARG A 108 -12.54 -3.26 -3.68
C ARG A 108 -12.51 -4.18 -2.46
N THR A 109 -13.33 -5.22 -2.43
CA THR A 109 -13.30 -6.18 -1.31
C THR A 109 -12.00 -6.96 -1.38
N PHE A 110 -11.18 -6.93 -0.34
CA PHE A 110 -9.88 -7.60 -0.31
C PHE A 110 -10.00 -9.03 0.24
N LEU A 111 -9.57 -10.04 -0.52
CA LEU A 111 -9.79 -11.45 -0.19
C LEU A 111 -8.53 -12.16 0.30
N VAL A 112 -7.42 -12.01 -0.42
CA VAL A 112 -6.15 -12.63 -0.06
C VAL A 112 -4.99 -11.89 -0.71
N GLN A 113 -3.86 -11.85 0.00
CA GLN A 113 -2.55 -11.54 -0.57
C GLN A 113 -1.68 -12.78 -0.51
N TRP A 114 -0.99 -13.05 -1.60
CA TRP A 114 0.21 -13.89 -1.62
C TRP A 114 1.44 -13.03 -1.92
N SER A 115 2.57 -13.32 -1.30
CA SER A 115 3.89 -12.76 -1.65
C SER A 115 4.95 -13.86 -1.68
N MET A 116 6.12 -13.54 -2.23
CA MET A 116 7.29 -14.44 -2.20
C MET A 116 7.51 -15.03 -0.81
N GLY A 117 7.98 -16.29 -0.77
CA GLY A 117 8.25 -17.02 0.47
C GLY A 117 7.05 -17.76 1.08
N ILE A 118 5.81 -17.32 0.80
CA ILE A 118 4.62 -18.10 1.17
C ILE A 118 4.53 -19.33 0.26
N GLN A 119 4.72 -20.52 0.84
CA GLN A 119 4.61 -21.79 0.14
C GLN A 119 3.30 -22.49 0.48
N GLY A 120 2.70 -23.13 -0.54
CA GLY A 120 1.48 -23.92 -0.39
C GLY A 120 0.25 -23.08 -0.08
N GLN A 121 -0.69 -23.67 0.67
CA GLN A 121 -2.01 -23.10 0.88
C GLN A 121 -2.02 -22.08 2.03
N ILE A 122 -2.77 -21.00 1.83
CA ILE A 122 -3.17 -20.00 2.81
C ILE A 122 -4.55 -20.41 3.31
N CYS A 123 -4.63 -21.00 4.49
CA CYS A 123 -5.87 -21.53 5.04
C CYS A 123 -6.66 -20.47 5.80
N SER A 124 -7.98 -20.48 5.61
CA SER A 124 -8.90 -19.77 6.49
C SER A 124 -9.06 -20.54 7.81
N HIS A 125 -9.27 -19.80 8.90
CA HIS A 125 -9.59 -20.37 10.21
C HIS A 125 -10.79 -21.34 10.11
N PRO A 126 -10.84 -22.46 10.86
CA PRO A 126 -11.87 -23.50 10.71
C PRO A 126 -13.31 -22.99 10.74
N ASP A 127 -13.58 -21.94 11.51
CA ASP A 127 -14.91 -21.32 11.64
C ASP A 127 -15.24 -20.26 10.57
N THR A 128 -14.30 -19.95 9.67
CA THR A 128 -14.43 -18.82 8.74
C THR A 128 -14.22 -19.17 7.28
N GLY A 129 -14.94 -18.50 6.40
CA GLY A 129 -14.69 -18.55 4.96
C GLY A 129 -14.96 -17.20 4.32
N VAL A 130 -14.29 -16.91 3.21
CA VAL A 130 -14.60 -15.72 2.41
C VAL A 130 -15.84 -16.02 1.58
N ARG A 131 -16.92 -15.25 1.78
CA ARG A 131 -18.20 -15.48 1.12
C ARG A 131 -18.21 -14.96 -0.32
N PHE A 132 -18.79 -15.75 -1.23
CA PHE A 132 -19.03 -15.37 -2.62
C PHE A 132 -20.24 -16.14 -3.20
N GLY A 133 -20.70 -15.76 -4.38
CA GLY A 133 -21.94 -16.26 -4.99
C GLY A 133 -23.16 -15.51 -4.47
N GLN A 134 -24.22 -16.24 -4.09
CA GLN A 134 -25.51 -15.68 -3.71
C GLN A 134 -25.39 -14.56 -2.66
N ASP A 135 -25.95 -13.39 -2.99
CA ASP A 135 -25.98 -12.17 -2.17
C ASP A 135 -24.58 -11.71 -1.72
N SER A 136 -23.57 -11.93 -2.57
CA SER A 136 -22.17 -11.67 -2.23
C SER A 136 -21.35 -11.35 -3.50
N LEU A 137 -20.06 -11.71 -3.51
CA LEU A 137 -19.14 -11.44 -4.60
C LEU A 137 -19.48 -12.29 -5.85
N HIS A 138 -19.63 -11.66 -7.01
CA HIS A 138 -19.92 -12.29 -8.31
C HIS A 138 -18.72 -12.30 -9.26
N SER A 139 -17.71 -11.47 -9.00
CA SER A 139 -16.48 -11.40 -9.82
C SER A 139 -15.26 -11.24 -8.95
N LEU A 140 -14.13 -11.67 -9.47
CA LEU A 140 -12.83 -11.58 -8.83
C LEU A 140 -11.88 -10.78 -9.71
N SER A 141 -11.08 -9.93 -9.10
CA SER A 141 -10.01 -9.17 -9.74
C SER A 141 -8.67 -9.59 -9.19
N LEU A 142 -7.81 -10.07 -10.07
CA LEU A 142 -6.44 -10.45 -9.76
C LEU A 142 -5.52 -9.29 -10.13
N GLN A 143 -4.74 -8.82 -9.16
CA GLN A 143 -3.63 -7.90 -9.39
C GLN A 143 -2.31 -8.65 -9.16
N ILE A 144 -1.42 -8.61 -10.15
CA ILE A 144 -0.07 -9.17 -10.04
C ILE A 144 0.95 -8.04 -10.09
N HIS A 145 1.82 -7.99 -9.10
CA HIS A 145 3.01 -7.15 -9.11
C HIS A 145 4.21 -7.94 -9.63
N TYR A 146 4.82 -7.43 -10.70
CA TYR A 146 6.07 -7.92 -11.23
C TYR A 146 7.26 -7.05 -10.81
N ASN A 147 8.30 -7.68 -10.28
CA ASN A 147 9.62 -7.10 -10.07
C ASN A 147 10.61 -7.70 -11.08
N ASN A 148 10.83 -7.02 -12.21
CA ASN A 148 11.72 -7.46 -13.28
C ASN A 148 13.12 -6.85 -13.11
N ALA A 149 13.84 -7.32 -12.08
CA ALA A 149 15.17 -6.78 -11.70
C ALA A 149 16.22 -6.83 -12.83
N LYS A 150 16.05 -7.74 -13.82
CA LYS A 150 16.95 -7.88 -14.98
C LYS A 150 16.53 -7.04 -16.19
N LEU A 151 15.39 -6.33 -16.10
CA LEU A 151 14.78 -5.60 -17.22
C LEU A 151 14.63 -6.47 -18.48
N ALA A 152 14.38 -7.76 -18.28
CA ALA A 152 14.36 -8.74 -19.35
C ALA A 152 13.14 -8.51 -20.26
N ALA A 153 13.37 -8.52 -21.56
CA ALA A 153 12.33 -8.43 -22.58
C ALA A 153 11.83 -9.84 -22.99
N GLY A 154 10.65 -9.88 -23.61
CA GLY A 154 10.08 -11.13 -24.15
C GLY A 154 9.49 -12.07 -23.09
N LEU A 155 9.42 -11.65 -21.83
CA LEU A 155 8.76 -12.39 -20.77
C LEU A 155 7.24 -12.34 -20.92
N ALA A 156 6.59 -13.44 -20.55
CA ALA A 156 5.15 -13.53 -20.40
C ALA A 156 4.80 -14.31 -19.14
N ASP A 157 3.59 -14.11 -18.64
CA ASP A 157 3.10 -14.74 -17.41
C ASP A 157 1.58 -14.97 -17.49
N SER A 158 1.12 -16.08 -16.90
CA SER A 158 -0.28 -16.39 -16.63
C SER A 158 -0.46 -16.91 -15.20
N SER A 159 0.30 -16.35 -14.25
CA SER A 159 0.20 -16.69 -12.83
C SER A 159 -1.18 -16.33 -12.27
N GLY A 160 -1.52 -16.86 -11.10
CA GLY A 160 -2.83 -16.67 -10.49
C GLY A 160 -2.98 -17.29 -9.13
N VAL A 161 -4.23 -17.45 -8.72
CA VAL A 161 -4.61 -18.00 -7.41
C VAL A 161 -5.64 -19.11 -7.61
N ARG A 162 -5.38 -20.26 -7.01
CA ARG A 162 -6.38 -21.31 -6.81
C ARG A 162 -7.21 -20.98 -5.58
N VAL A 163 -8.53 -21.00 -5.73
CA VAL A 163 -9.49 -20.79 -4.64
C VAL A 163 -10.14 -22.13 -4.31
N TYR A 164 -9.93 -22.63 -3.10
CA TYR A 164 -10.60 -23.82 -2.57
C TYR A 164 -11.89 -23.40 -1.88
N TYR A 165 -13.01 -24.04 -2.21
CA TYR A 165 -14.33 -23.61 -1.76
C TYR A 165 -15.30 -24.75 -1.45
N THR A 166 -16.36 -24.41 -0.70
CA THR A 166 -17.46 -25.32 -0.33
C THR A 166 -18.80 -24.61 -0.33
N THR A 167 -19.89 -25.37 -0.46
CA THR A 167 -21.27 -24.91 -0.22
C THR A 167 -21.70 -25.06 1.24
N ARG A 168 -20.92 -25.78 2.07
CA ARG A 168 -21.15 -25.88 3.51
C ARG A 168 -20.58 -24.65 4.20
N LEU A 169 -21.40 -23.61 4.32
CA LEU A 169 -20.99 -22.35 4.94
C LEU A 169 -20.49 -22.59 6.37
N ARG A 170 -19.34 -22.01 6.68
CA ARG A 170 -18.79 -21.94 8.03
C ARG A 170 -19.52 -20.89 8.85
N LYS A 171 -19.23 -20.83 10.14
CA LYS A 171 -19.96 -20.01 11.11
C LYS A 171 -19.88 -18.51 10.82
N TYR A 172 -18.75 -18.03 10.33
CA TYR A 172 -18.53 -16.61 10.08
C TYR A 172 -17.97 -16.34 8.68
N ASP A 173 -18.36 -15.20 8.11
CA ASP A 173 -17.67 -14.65 6.96
C ASP A 173 -16.35 -14.02 7.41
N ALA A 174 -15.28 -14.33 6.70
CA ALA A 174 -13.97 -13.71 6.90
C ALA A 174 -13.90 -12.37 6.14
N GLY A 175 -13.29 -11.37 6.78
CA GLY A 175 -12.87 -10.11 6.18
C GLY A 175 -11.35 -9.99 6.17
N ASN A 176 -10.82 -9.10 5.34
CA ASN A 176 -9.42 -8.70 5.41
C ASN A 176 -9.32 -7.18 5.48
N VAL A 177 -8.36 -6.68 6.24
CA VAL A 177 -8.07 -5.26 6.35
C VAL A 177 -6.58 -5.01 6.19
N GLN A 178 -6.23 -4.00 5.41
CA GLN A 178 -4.90 -3.42 5.35
C GLN A 178 -4.81 -2.25 6.33
N ILE A 179 -3.80 -2.26 7.20
CA ILE A 179 -3.54 -1.19 8.17
C ILE A 179 -2.13 -0.66 7.98
N GLY A 180 -1.93 0.66 8.08
CA GLY A 180 -0.58 1.22 8.00
C GLY A 180 -0.52 2.69 7.64
N GLN A 181 0.48 3.07 6.83
CA GLN A 181 0.84 4.47 6.58
C GLN A 181 1.21 4.72 5.11
N ASN A 182 0.58 5.73 4.51
CA ASN A 182 0.84 6.19 3.13
C ASN A 182 1.80 7.39 3.08
N ASP A 183 2.26 7.88 4.22
CA ASP A 183 3.24 8.95 4.29
C ASP A 183 4.52 8.47 4.99
N LEU A 184 5.48 8.02 4.18
CA LEU A 184 6.80 7.59 4.63
C LEU A 184 7.87 8.57 4.13
N GLN A 185 8.85 8.83 5.00
CA GLN A 185 10.06 9.60 4.71
C GLN A 185 11.22 8.99 5.48
N ILE A 186 12.00 8.14 4.82
CA ILE A 186 13.10 7.40 5.42
C ILE A 186 14.41 8.05 4.96
N PRO A 187 15.19 8.67 5.87
CA PRO A 187 16.43 9.33 5.49
C PRO A 187 17.46 8.37 4.87
N PRO A 188 18.39 8.87 4.04
CA PRO A 188 19.53 8.09 3.59
C PRO A 188 20.52 7.83 4.73
N GLY A 189 21.28 6.73 4.65
CA GLY A 189 22.42 6.51 5.53
C GLY A 189 22.12 6.09 6.98
N VAL A 190 20.89 5.70 7.31
CA VAL A 190 20.48 5.37 8.69
C VAL A 190 20.39 3.86 8.92
N ALA A 191 20.88 3.39 10.08
CA ALA A 191 20.93 1.96 10.38
C ALA A 191 19.58 1.39 10.86
N ALA A 192 18.77 2.21 11.52
CA ALA A 192 17.45 1.85 12.00
C ALA A 192 16.59 3.11 12.07
N PHE A 193 15.51 3.16 11.31
CA PHE A 193 14.58 4.28 11.30
C PHE A 193 13.14 3.77 11.44
N PRO A 194 12.43 4.11 12.53
CA PRO A 194 11.07 3.67 12.71
C PRO A 194 10.09 4.54 11.90
N GLN A 195 9.10 3.90 11.29
CA GLN A 195 7.87 4.53 10.82
C GLN A 195 6.68 3.87 11.51
N TYR A 196 5.59 4.63 11.62
CA TYR A 196 4.38 4.19 12.31
C TYR A 196 3.17 4.34 11.40
N GLY A 197 2.29 3.35 11.45
CA GLY A 197 0.97 3.40 10.86
C GLY A 197 -0.07 2.90 11.85
N PHE A 198 -1.30 3.38 11.71
CA PHE A 198 -2.36 3.05 12.66
C PHE A 198 -3.68 2.78 11.93
N CYS A 199 -4.49 1.92 12.54
CA CYS A 199 -5.93 2.05 12.51
C CYS A 199 -6.31 2.64 13.88
N SER A 200 -6.69 3.92 13.89
CA SER A 200 -6.91 4.66 15.13
C SER A 200 -8.14 4.17 15.90
N SER A 201 -8.23 4.57 17.17
CA SER A 201 -9.42 4.38 17.99
C SER A 201 -10.67 4.98 17.35
N ASP A 202 -10.55 6.14 16.70
CA ASP A 202 -11.66 6.79 16.00
C ASP A 202 -12.12 5.97 14.78
N CYS A 203 -11.17 5.42 13.99
CA CYS A 203 -11.52 4.55 12.88
C CYS A 203 -12.23 3.27 13.36
N THR A 204 -11.67 2.56 14.33
CA THR A 204 -12.26 1.30 14.80
C THR A 204 -13.60 1.54 15.48
N ASN A 205 -13.76 2.61 16.25
CA ASN A 205 -15.04 2.97 16.86
C ASN A 205 -16.10 3.33 15.80
N LYS A 206 -15.68 3.92 14.68
CA LYS A 206 -16.56 4.24 13.55
C LYS A 206 -17.01 2.99 12.78
N TRP A 207 -16.09 2.06 12.51
CA TRP A 207 -16.34 0.90 11.65
C TRP A 207 -16.89 -0.31 12.40
N LEU A 208 -16.34 -0.59 13.58
CA LEU A 208 -16.66 -1.79 14.34
C LEU A 208 -17.88 -1.53 15.22
N GLN A 209 -18.99 -2.22 14.93
CA GLN A 209 -20.18 -2.20 15.78
C GLN A 209 -20.11 -3.23 16.91
N GLN A 210 -19.20 -4.20 16.78
CA GLN A 210 -18.97 -5.30 17.71
C GLN A 210 -17.50 -5.74 17.60
N PRO A 211 -17.01 -6.59 18.52
CA PRO A 211 -15.65 -7.10 18.43
C PRO A 211 -15.38 -7.86 17.13
N ILE A 212 -14.15 -7.74 16.63
CA ILE A 212 -13.60 -8.61 15.58
C ILE A 212 -12.48 -9.47 16.17
N TYR A 213 -12.17 -10.55 15.47
CA TYR A 213 -11.28 -11.61 15.91
C TYR A 213 -10.26 -11.89 14.81
N LEU A 214 -8.99 -11.54 15.05
CA LEU A 214 -7.93 -11.68 14.07
C LEU A 214 -7.44 -13.13 14.05
N THR A 215 -7.35 -13.70 12.85
CA THR A 215 -6.98 -15.11 12.65
C THR A 215 -5.68 -15.29 11.91
N ARG A 216 -5.27 -14.26 11.16
CA ARG A 216 -4.00 -14.23 10.43
C ARG A 216 -3.53 -12.80 10.32
N ALA A 217 -2.23 -12.56 10.45
CA ALA A 217 -1.65 -11.27 10.15
C ALA A 217 -0.21 -11.42 9.63
N HIS A 218 0.24 -10.47 8.82
CA HIS A 218 1.64 -10.36 8.40
C HIS A 218 2.00 -8.90 8.10
N ILE A 219 3.28 -8.56 8.29
CA ILE A 219 3.82 -7.22 7.99
C ILE A 219 4.36 -7.19 6.56
N HIS A 220 4.11 -6.10 5.85
CA HIS A 220 4.61 -5.86 4.51
C HIS A 220 5.42 -4.56 4.46
N MET A 221 6.65 -4.70 3.95
CA MET A 221 7.60 -3.63 3.66
C MET A 221 8.31 -3.97 2.35
N HIS A 222 8.94 -2.98 1.70
CA HIS A 222 9.81 -3.23 0.57
C HIS A 222 11.25 -3.49 1.04
N TYR A 223 12.20 -3.31 0.13
CA TYR A 223 13.53 -3.88 0.19
C TYR A 223 14.40 -3.34 1.34
N VAL A 224 14.19 -2.10 1.79
CA VAL A 224 14.97 -1.51 2.90
C VAL A 224 14.34 -1.77 4.28
N GLY A 225 13.20 -2.47 4.34
CA GLY A 225 12.62 -2.97 5.59
C GLY A 225 13.54 -3.94 6.31
N ASP A 226 13.63 -3.83 7.63
CA ASP A 226 14.56 -4.57 8.50
C ASP A 226 13.87 -5.24 9.69
N GLY A 227 12.60 -4.93 9.94
CA GLY A 227 11.83 -5.52 11.03
C GLY A 227 10.54 -4.77 11.29
N GLY A 228 9.61 -5.39 12.01
CA GLY A 228 8.36 -4.72 12.36
C GLY A 228 7.60 -5.32 13.53
N ARG A 229 6.61 -4.58 14.03
CA ARG A 229 5.68 -5.02 15.08
C ARG A 229 4.27 -4.60 14.75
N LEU A 230 3.30 -5.43 15.14
CA LEU A 230 1.87 -5.09 15.17
C LEU A 230 1.41 -5.17 16.63
N GLU A 231 0.88 -4.08 17.14
CA GLU A 231 0.48 -3.92 18.55
C GLU A 231 -1.02 -3.56 18.62
N LEU A 232 -1.75 -4.20 19.54
CA LEU A 232 -3.09 -3.79 19.94
C LEU A 232 -2.99 -2.80 21.10
N VAL A 233 -3.56 -1.62 20.92
CA VAL A 233 -3.53 -0.52 21.89
C VAL A 233 -4.95 -0.24 22.37
N ARG A 234 -5.17 -0.29 23.68
CA ARG A 234 -6.46 0.00 24.33
C ARG A 234 -6.24 1.07 25.38
N ASN A 235 -7.03 2.15 25.34
CA ASN A 235 -6.91 3.29 26.25
C ASN A 235 -5.47 3.85 26.34
N GLY A 236 -4.78 3.91 25.19
CA GLY A 236 -3.41 4.43 25.09
C GLY A 236 -2.31 3.48 25.59
N GLN A 237 -2.64 2.26 26.01
CA GLN A 237 -1.67 1.26 26.45
C GLN A 237 -1.64 0.07 25.49
N THR A 238 -0.44 -0.42 25.16
CA THR A 238 -0.30 -1.69 24.42
C THR A 238 -0.75 -2.83 25.31
N VAL A 239 -1.85 -3.49 24.94
CA VAL A 239 -2.40 -4.65 25.67
C VAL A 239 -1.92 -5.97 25.10
N GLU A 240 -1.52 -5.99 23.82
CA GLU A 240 -1.02 -7.18 23.16
C GLU A 240 -0.03 -6.82 22.03
N THR A 241 1.04 -7.61 21.88
CA THR A 241 1.92 -7.57 20.71
C THR A 241 1.54 -8.74 19.79
N ILE A 242 0.76 -8.45 18.75
CA ILE A 242 0.20 -9.44 17.82
C ILE A 242 1.30 -10.02 16.92
N ILE A 243 2.21 -9.18 16.45
CA ILE A 243 3.39 -9.58 15.66
C ILE A 243 4.64 -8.94 16.24
N ASN A 244 5.72 -9.71 16.34
CA ASN A 244 7.05 -9.20 16.60
C ASN A 244 8.08 -9.83 15.64
N ASP A 245 8.25 -9.20 14.48
CA ASP A 245 9.21 -9.61 13.46
C ASP A 245 10.44 -8.69 13.42
N THR A 246 10.85 -8.15 14.58
CA THR A 246 11.99 -7.21 14.66
C THR A 246 13.33 -7.84 14.29
N THR A 247 13.45 -9.17 14.37
CA THR A 247 14.67 -9.93 14.05
C THR A 247 14.46 -11.03 13.01
N THR A 248 13.21 -11.27 12.60
CA THR A 248 12.81 -12.37 11.71
C THR A 248 12.27 -11.90 10.36
N PHE A 249 12.05 -10.59 10.19
CA PHE A 249 11.56 -10.06 8.92
C PHE A 249 12.60 -10.29 7.81
N ASP A 250 12.15 -10.90 6.72
CA ASP A 250 12.88 -11.05 5.47
C ASP A 250 11.96 -10.57 4.34
N TYR A 251 12.42 -9.60 3.55
CA TYR A 251 11.70 -9.10 2.38
C TYR A 251 11.32 -10.21 1.39
N ASN A 252 12.17 -11.23 1.23
CA ASN A 252 11.90 -12.33 0.29
C ASN A 252 10.99 -13.42 0.89
N ASN A 253 10.84 -13.44 2.22
CA ASN A 253 10.06 -14.42 2.94
C ASN A 253 9.44 -13.82 4.21
N PRO A 254 8.53 -12.84 4.07
CA PRO A 254 7.94 -12.19 5.22
C PRO A 254 7.12 -13.21 6.04
N PRO A 255 7.32 -13.28 7.37
CA PRO A 255 6.57 -14.21 8.21
C PRO A 255 5.06 -13.93 8.17
N ALA A 256 4.28 -15.00 8.03
CA ALA A 256 2.84 -14.95 8.26
C ALA A 256 2.50 -15.63 9.59
N HIS A 257 1.71 -14.94 10.40
CA HIS A 257 1.30 -15.39 11.73
C HIS A 257 -0.15 -15.86 11.66
N TYR A 258 -0.41 -17.07 12.16
CA TYR A 258 -1.74 -17.69 12.21
C TYR A 258 -2.14 -17.88 13.67
N PHE A 259 -3.34 -17.44 14.02
CA PHE A 259 -3.84 -17.43 15.40
C PHE A 259 -4.94 -18.48 15.55
N SER A 260 -4.60 -19.62 16.14
CA SER A 260 -5.59 -20.65 16.49
C SER A 260 -6.57 -20.16 17.56
N ASP A 261 -6.07 -19.33 18.49
CA ASP A 261 -6.88 -18.54 19.41
C ASP A 261 -6.94 -17.10 18.85
N PRO A 262 -8.06 -16.68 18.25
CA PRO A 262 -8.11 -15.39 17.57
C PRO A 262 -7.93 -14.20 18.52
N VAL A 263 -7.17 -13.19 18.08
CA VAL A 263 -6.95 -11.96 18.86
C VAL A 263 -8.20 -11.07 18.80
N GLN A 264 -8.77 -10.73 19.95
CA GLN A 264 -9.97 -9.90 20.02
C GLN A 264 -9.63 -8.41 19.96
N VAL A 265 -10.25 -7.70 19.01
CA VAL A 265 -10.20 -6.24 18.87
C VAL A 265 -11.60 -5.67 19.14
N LEU A 266 -11.69 -4.73 20.08
CA LEU A 266 -12.94 -4.07 20.44
C LEU A 266 -13.13 -2.77 19.65
N PRO A 267 -14.37 -2.31 19.44
CA PRO A 267 -14.62 -0.93 19.02
C PRO A 267 -13.90 0.06 19.93
N GLY A 268 -13.14 0.99 19.35
CA GLY A 268 -12.33 1.97 20.09
C GLY A 268 -10.90 1.51 20.42
N ASP A 269 -10.51 0.29 20.12
CA ASP A 269 -9.09 -0.10 20.16
C ASP A 269 -8.32 0.53 18.98
N SER A 270 -7.00 0.63 19.09
CA SER A 270 -6.14 0.98 17.96
C SER A 270 -5.21 -0.17 17.62
N LEU A 271 -4.99 -0.39 16.32
CA LEU A 271 -3.96 -1.30 15.82
C LEU A 271 -2.81 -0.47 15.30
N LYS A 272 -1.62 -0.66 15.87
CA LYS A 272 -0.41 0.08 15.53
C LYS A 272 0.60 -0.84 14.86
N VAL A 273 0.96 -0.52 13.62
CA VAL A 273 2.12 -1.13 12.95
C VAL A 273 3.34 -0.22 13.11
N THR A 274 4.47 -0.80 13.51
CA THR A 274 5.78 -0.14 13.52
C THR A 274 6.69 -0.86 12.55
N CYS A 275 7.26 -0.15 11.60
CA CYS A 275 8.21 -0.66 10.61
C CYS A 275 9.59 -0.04 10.84
N TYR A 276 10.65 -0.84 10.80
CA TYR A 276 12.03 -0.40 10.95
C TYR A 276 12.75 -0.53 9.61
N TYR A 277 13.46 0.52 9.20
CA TYR A 277 14.20 0.55 7.94
C TYR A 277 15.69 0.77 8.14
N ASN A 278 16.49 0.17 7.27
CA ASN A 278 17.94 0.35 7.21
C ASN A 278 18.34 0.81 5.79
N THR A 279 18.96 1.99 5.70
CA THR A 279 19.45 2.60 4.46
C THR A 279 20.95 2.91 4.50
N ARG A 280 21.69 2.36 5.48
CA ARG A 280 23.08 2.73 5.76
C ARG A 280 24.11 2.08 4.84
N ASP A 281 23.97 0.80 4.56
CA ASP A 281 25.03 -0.01 3.96
C ASP A 281 24.51 -1.17 3.08
N GLY A 282 25.43 -1.82 2.37
CA GLY A 282 25.16 -2.98 1.52
C GLY A 282 24.16 -2.69 0.38
N GLY A 283 23.38 -3.70 0.01
CA GLY A 283 22.34 -3.55 -1.03
C GLY A 283 21.22 -2.58 -0.65
N LYS A 284 21.00 -2.37 0.66
CA LYS A 284 19.97 -1.47 1.19
C LYS A 284 20.41 -0.01 1.25
N TYR A 285 21.68 0.32 0.96
CA TYR A 285 22.17 1.71 0.96
C TYR A 285 21.31 2.62 0.08
N ARG A 286 20.99 3.81 0.59
CA ARG A 286 20.32 4.88 -0.17
C ARG A 286 21.05 6.19 0.05
N ASN A 287 21.22 6.96 -1.02
CA ASN A 287 21.83 8.29 -1.00
C ASN A 287 20.80 9.44 -1.02
N SER A 288 19.52 9.12 -1.14
CA SER A 288 18.39 10.04 -1.06
C SER A 288 17.31 9.50 -0.13
N THR A 289 16.45 10.39 0.34
CA THR A 289 15.27 10.00 1.12
C THR A 289 14.38 9.03 0.33
N VAL A 290 13.98 7.94 0.97
CA VAL A 290 13.01 6.99 0.42
C VAL A 290 11.63 7.39 0.90
N TYR A 291 10.68 7.50 -0.03
CA TYR A 291 9.31 7.87 0.25
C TYR A 291 8.38 6.67 0.10
N TRP A 292 7.13 6.86 0.54
CA TRP A 292 6.06 5.91 0.20
C TRP A 292 5.89 5.83 -1.32
N ASP A 293 5.79 4.61 -1.84
CA ASP A 293 5.51 4.29 -3.24
C ASP A 293 4.84 2.92 -3.31
N GLU A 294 3.99 2.70 -4.32
CA GLU A 294 3.47 1.37 -4.60
C GLU A 294 4.58 0.44 -5.05
N GLY A 295 5.52 0.94 -5.87
CA GLY A 295 6.61 0.15 -6.43
C GLY A 295 7.82 -0.04 -5.50
N SER A 296 8.65 -1.04 -5.82
CA SER A 296 9.89 -1.37 -5.07
C SER A 296 10.95 -0.26 -5.04
N SER A 297 10.78 0.85 -5.78
CA SER A 297 11.62 2.04 -5.73
C SER A 297 11.42 2.87 -4.46
N GLY A 298 10.22 2.82 -3.88
CA GLY A 298 9.92 3.40 -2.57
C GLY A 298 9.68 2.33 -1.52
N GLU A 299 9.00 2.70 -0.45
CA GLU A 299 8.73 1.82 0.70
C GLU A 299 7.25 1.76 1.08
N MET A 300 6.92 0.73 1.86
CA MET A 300 5.59 0.52 2.44
C MET A 300 5.71 0.16 3.91
N CYS A 301 4.71 0.54 4.70
CA CYS A 301 4.57 0.08 6.08
C CYS A 301 3.13 -0.36 6.32
N TYR A 302 2.87 -1.66 6.15
CA TYR A 302 1.53 -2.21 6.34
C TYR A 302 1.52 -3.48 7.18
N ALA A 303 0.39 -3.72 7.83
CA ALA A 303 -0.03 -5.03 8.29
C ALA A 303 -1.29 -5.44 7.53
N PHE A 304 -1.29 -6.64 6.95
CA PHE A 304 -2.48 -7.24 6.35
C PHE A 304 -3.04 -8.25 7.33
N ILE A 305 -4.34 -8.14 7.61
CA ILE A 305 -4.98 -8.87 8.70
C ILE A 305 -6.25 -9.54 8.17
N THR A 306 -6.40 -10.84 8.44
CA THR A 306 -7.64 -11.59 8.22
C THR A 306 -8.39 -11.72 9.54
N TYR A 307 -9.69 -11.40 9.55
CA TYR A 307 -10.51 -11.37 10.76
C TYR A 307 -11.93 -11.88 10.52
N PHE A 308 -12.69 -12.08 11.60
CA PHE A 308 -14.13 -12.32 11.56
C PHE A 308 -14.83 -11.65 12.76
N PRO A 309 -16.15 -11.43 12.71
CA PRO A 309 -16.99 -11.47 11.51
C PRO A 309 -16.61 -10.36 10.53
N ARG A 310 -16.82 -10.58 9.22
CA ARG A 310 -16.59 -9.57 8.18
C ARG A 310 -17.37 -8.29 8.48
N VAL A 311 -16.68 -7.15 8.38
CA VAL A 311 -17.29 -5.82 8.42
C VAL A 311 -17.34 -5.29 6.97
N PRO A 312 -18.52 -4.96 6.42
CA PRO A 312 -18.62 -4.37 5.09
C PRO A 312 -17.79 -3.09 4.95
N ASP A 313 -17.14 -2.91 3.80
CA ASP A 313 -16.30 -1.74 3.45
C ASP A 313 -15.08 -1.47 4.36
N PHE A 314 -14.77 -2.35 5.31
CA PHE A 314 -13.59 -2.27 6.18
C PHE A 314 -12.41 -3.06 5.60
N ASP A 315 -12.03 -2.72 4.37
CA ASP A 315 -10.91 -3.33 3.64
C ASP A 315 -9.58 -2.58 3.86
N GLN A 316 -9.65 -1.29 4.22
CA GLN A 316 -8.49 -0.45 4.51
C GLN A 316 -8.75 0.43 5.73
N CYS A 317 -7.73 0.52 6.58
CA CYS A 317 -7.67 1.44 7.71
C CYS A 317 -6.24 1.96 7.83
N ILE A 318 -5.93 2.94 6.99
CA ILE A 318 -4.56 3.46 6.80
C ILE A 318 -4.51 4.93 7.19
N GLN A 319 -3.32 5.39 7.55
CA GLN A 319 -3.05 6.81 7.81
C GLN A 319 -2.30 7.46 6.66
N PHE A 320 -2.47 8.77 6.57
CA PHE A 320 -1.53 9.67 5.93
C PHE A 320 -1.08 10.70 6.96
N ASP A 321 0.18 10.66 7.33
CA ASP A 321 0.75 11.42 8.44
C ASP A 321 -0.01 11.12 9.75
N VAL A 322 -0.74 12.09 10.29
CA VAL A 322 -1.59 11.96 11.48
C VAL A 322 -3.08 11.82 11.13
N TYR A 323 -3.42 11.81 9.83
CA TYR A 323 -4.81 11.79 9.37
C TYR A 323 -5.22 10.37 9.02
N ASP A 324 -6.32 9.95 9.62
CA ASP A 324 -6.89 8.66 9.30
C ASP A 324 -7.67 8.69 7.99
N ILE A 325 -7.44 7.67 7.16
CA ILE A 325 -8.23 7.38 5.96
C ILE A 325 -9.15 6.20 6.31
N CYS A 326 -10.16 6.47 7.15
CA CYS A 326 -11.16 5.48 7.57
C CYS A 326 -12.33 5.38 6.56
N SER A 327 -12.09 5.36 5.25
CA SER A 327 -13.20 5.19 4.28
C SER A 327 -12.77 4.60 2.95
N SER A 328 -13.60 3.70 2.42
CA SER A 328 -13.50 3.11 1.08
C SER A 328 -13.59 4.14 -0.07
N HIS A 329 -14.02 5.38 0.21
CA HIS A 329 -14.30 6.41 -0.80
C HIS A 329 -13.36 7.64 -0.76
N GLY A 330 -12.28 7.59 0.03
CA GLY A 330 -11.34 8.70 0.17
C GLY A 330 -11.92 9.86 0.99
N GLY A 331 -11.30 10.14 2.13
CA GLY A 331 -11.62 11.32 2.96
C GLY A 331 -10.74 12.52 2.61
N LEU A 332 -11.04 13.67 3.23
CA LEU A 332 -10.09 14.78 3.28
C LEU A 332 -8.89 14.38 4.14
N VAL A 333 -7.68 14.60 3.65
CA VAL A 333 -6.44 14.41 4.44
C VAL A 333 -6.07 15.76 5.04
N GLY A 334 -6.34 15.95 6.33
CA GLY A 334 -6.11 17.24 6.99
C GLY A 334 -6.87 18.41 6.37
N GLY A 335 -8.10 18.15 5.90
CA GLY A 335 -8.91 19.14 5.17
C GLY A 335 -8.56 19.24 3.67
N CYS A 336 -7.57 18.50 3.18
CA CYS A 336 -7.19 18.48 1.77
C CYS A 336 -7.96 17.41 0.97
N SER A 337 -8.65 17.83 -0.10
CA SER A 337 -9.08 16.93 -1.18
C SER A 337 -7.99 16.91 -2.25
N PHE A 338 -7.19 15.85 -2.31
CA PHE A 338 -6.04 15.81 -3.24
C PHE A 338 -6.47 16.01 -4.70
N GLY A 339 -7.44 15.24 -5.18
CA GLY A 339 -7.93 15.32 -6.55
C GLY A 339 -8.67 16.63 -6.85
N GLY A 340 -9.46 17.14 -5.90
CA GLY A 340 -10.15 18.42 -6.04
C GLY A 340 -9.16 19.59 -6.15
N PHE A 341 -8.15 19.60 -5.28
CA PHE A 341 -7.12 20.63 -5.31
C PHE A 341 -6.24 20.54 -6.56
N ALA A 342 -5.80 19.34 -6.97
CA ALA A 342 -5.00 19.19 -8.19
C ALA A 342 -5.74 19.70 -9.43
N ARG A 343 -7.05 19.46 -9.52
CA ARG A 343 -7.92 20.00 -10.58
C ARG A 343 -8.06 21.52 -10.49
N SER A 344 -8.30 22.06 -9.30
CA SER A 344 -8.37 23.51 -9.06
C SER A 344 -7.05 24.20 -9.42
N PHE A 345 -5.92 23.59 -9.04
CA PHE A 345 -4.59 24.06 -9.41
C PHE A 345 -4.43 24.13 -10.93
N LYS A 346 -4.72 23.03 -11.63
CA LYS A 346 -4.58 22.95 -13.09
C LYS A 346 -5.41 24.01 -13.82
N ASN A 347 -6.64 24.23 -13.37
CA ASN A 347 -7.61 25.04 -14.12
C ASN A 347 -7.69 26.51 -13.68
N ILE A 348 -7.16 26.87 -12.51
CA ILE A 348 -7.35 28.20 -11.91
C ILE A 348 -6.05 28.73 -11.32
N LEU A 349 -5.49 28.06 -10.31
CA LEU A 349 -4.39 28.65 -9.53
C LEU A 349 -3.10 28.78 -10.34
N ALA A 350 -2.81 27.79 -11.19
CA ALA A 350 -1.62 27.83 -12.04
C ALA A 350 -1.71 28.96 -13.06
N GLU A 351 -2.85 29.12 -13.72
CA GLU A 351 -3.08 30.21 -14.69
C GLU A 351 -3.00 31.58 -14.01
N SER A 352 -3.58 31.72 -12.81
CA SER A 352 -3.52 32.96 -12.03
C SER A 352 -2.08 33.35 -11.68
N ILE A 353 -1.25 32.40 -11.23
CA ILE A 353 0.16 32.67 -10.93
C ILE A 353 0.91 33.04 -12.22
N LEU A 354 0.72 32.29 -13.31
CA LEU A 354 1.39 32.59 -14.58
C LEU A 354 1.01 33.96 -15.13
N SER A 355 -0.27 34.37 -15.04
CA SER A 355 -0.74 35.65 -15.56
C SER A 355 -0.30 36.86 -14.73
N HIS A 356 -0.22 36.73 -13.41
CA HIS A 356 0.10 37.85 -12.52
C HIS A 356 1.60 37.97 -12.20
N CYS A 357 2.36 36.88 -12.32
CA CYS A 357 3.77 36.84 -11.93
C CYS A 357 4.76 36.79 -13.09
N SER A 358 4.29 36.70 -14.34
CA SER A 358 5.17 36.66 -15.51
C SER A 358 4.62 37.51 -16.67
N LEU A 359 5.51 37.97 -17.55
CA LEU A 359 5.11 38.76 -18.71
C LEU A 359 4.27 37.92 -19.68
N PRO A 360 3.21 38.49 -20.30
CA PRO A 360 2.54 37.84 -21.40
C PRO A 360 3.51 37.72 -22.58
N SER A 361 3.94 36.49 -22.86
CA SER A 361 4.78 36.18 -24.03
C SER A 361 3.99 36.47 -25.30
N THR A 362 4.55 37.26 -26.21
CA THR A 362 3.87 37.73 -27.43
C THR A 362 3.82 36.71 -28.55
N ASN A 363 4.40 35.50 -28.42
CA ASN A 363 4.30 34.43 -29.44
C ASN A 363 4.74 33.01 -28.97
N GLN A 364 4.83 32.75 -27.66
CA GLN A 364 5.16 31.42 -27.11
C GLN A 364 4.27 31.05 -25.91
N ASN A 365 4.11 29.75 -25.67
CA ASN A 365 3.43 29.22 -24.50
C ASN A 365 4.16 29.66 -23.21
N VAL A 366 3.53 30.52 -22.40
CA VAL A 366 4.11 31.20 -21.22
C VAL A 366 4.73 30.19 -20.24
N SER A 367 4.12 29.02 -20.07
CA SER A 367 4.65 27.96 -19.20
C SER A 367 6.02 27.46 -19.68
N THR A 368 6.21 27.28 -20.99
CA THR A 368 7.48 26.82 -21.57
C THR A 368 8.58 27.89 -21.47
N SER A 369 8.23 29.17 -21.67
CA SER A 369 9.19 30.27 -21.55
C SER A 369 9.69 30.44 -20.13
N VAL A 370 8.81 30.34 -19.13
CA VAL A 370 9.19 30.44 -17.70
C VAL A 370 10.12 29.29 -17.30
N VAL A 371 9.83 28.06 -17.73
CA VAL A 371 10.70 26.90 -17.46
C VAL A 371 12.10 27.09 -18.09
N GLN A 372 12.18 27.67 -19.29
CA GLN A 372 13.45 27.93 -19.97
C GLN A 372 14.23 29.12 -19.38
N GLN A 373 13.54 30.13 -18.85
CA GLN A 373 14.16 31.40 -18.44
C GLN A 373 15.08 31.31 -17.22
N LYS A 374 15.05 30.24 -16.41
CA LYS A 374 15.73 30.16 -15.09
C LYS A 374 15.30 31.32 -14.16
N ALA A 375 15.62 31.23 -12.87
CA ALA A 375 15.20 32.22 -11.86
C ALA A 375 15.64 33.66 -12.20
N ASP A 376 16.77 33.83 -12.87
CA ASP A 376 17.37 35.14 -13.19
C ASP A 376 16.66 35.88 -14.35
N GLY A 377 15.74 35.22 -15.06
CA GLY A 377 15.02 35.78 -16.21
C GLY A 377 13.66 36.41 -15.90
N LEU A 378 13.18 36.31 -14.66
CA LEU A 378 11.88 36.88 -14.23
C LEU A 378 12.03 38.37 -13.87
N ASP A 379 11.07 39.20 -14.29
CA ASP A 379 11.03 40.63 -13.89
C ASP A 379 10.59 40.77 -12.44
N LEU A 380 11.53 41.11 -11.56
CA LEU A 380 11.30 41.29 -10.13
C LEU A 380 10.21 42.32 -9.81
N ARG A 381 9.96 43.32 -10.67
CA ARG A 381 8.88 44.30 -10.44
C ARG A 381 7.49 43.67 -10.55
N ILE A 382 7.34 42.69 -11.44
CA ILE A 382 6.08 41.95 -11.62
C ILE A 382 6.00 40.84 -10.58
N LEU A 383 7.10 40.12 -10.37
CA LEU A 383 7.17 39.02 -9.42
C LEU A 383 6.87 39.46 -7.99
N CYS A 384 7.34 40.63 -7.57
CA CYS A 384 7.08 41.19 -6.24
C CYS A 384 5.86 42.14 -6.22
N SER A 385 4.99 42.08 -7.23
CA SER A 385 3.76 42.88 -7.24
C SER A 385 2.71 42.31 -6.27
N PRO A 386 1.83 43.15 -5.69
CA PRO A 386 0.76 42.66 -4.81
C PRO A 386 -0.15 41.62 -5.47
N SER A 387 -0.41 41.76 -6.78
CA SER A 387 -1.22 40.79 -7.52
C SER A 387 -0.54 39.44 -7.68
N CYS A 388 0.78 39.42 -7.89
CA CYS A 388 1.53 38.16 -7.92
C CYS A 388 1.60 37.53 -6.53
N GLU A 389 1.85 38.34 -5.50
CA GLU A 389 1.88 37.88 -4.12
C GLU A 389 0.55 37.24 -3.71
N GLU A 390 -0.58 37.88 -4.00
CA GLU A 390 -1.91 37.33 -3.72
C GLU A 390 -2.14 36.00 -4.45
N ALA A 391 -1.78 35.91 -5.74
CA ALA A 391 -1.92 34.68 -6.52
C ALA A 391 -1.06 33.54 -5.94
N ILE A 392 0.17 33.83 -5.51
CA ILE A 392 1.04 32.87 -4.83
C ILE A 392 0.43 32.45 -3.49
N GLN A 393 -0.03 33.40 -2.68
CA GLN A 393 -0.61 33.14 -1.35
C GLN A 393 -1.88 32.28 -1.41
N GLN A 394 -2.75 32.47 -2.41
CA GLN A 394 -3.94 31.64 -2.60
C GLN A 394 -3.58 30.15 -2.77
N MET A 395 -2.44 29.87 -3.40
CA MET A 395 -1.93 28.51 -3.53
C MET A 395 -1.17 28.07 -2.27
N THR A 396 -0.14 28.81 -1.87
CA THR A 396 0.81 28.39 -0.82
C THR A 396 0.18 28.38 0.56
N GLY A 397 -0.89 29.14 0.81
CA GLY A 397 -1.68 29.12 2.03
C GLY A 397 -2.75 28.03 2.09
N HIS A 398 -3.02 27.31 1.00
CA HIS A 398 -4.04 26.28 0.96
C HIS A 398 -3.69 25.10 1.90
N PRO A 399 -4.66 24.45 2.59
CA PRO A 399 -4.39 23.29 3.45
C PRO A 399 -3.61 22.16 2.76
N CYS A 400 -3.91 21.91 1.48
CA CYS A 400 -3.18 20.94 0.65
C CYS A 400 -1.71 21.27 0.38
N MET A 401 -1.24 22.47 0.74
CA MET A 401 0.14 22.92 0.51
C MET A 401 0.96 23.01 1.81
N GLN A 402 0.34 22.70 2.96
CA GLN A 402 0.97 22.76 4.28
C GLN A 402 1.63 21.45 4.70
N ASN A 403 2.74 21.56 5.43
CA ASN A 403 3.37 20.43 6.14
C ASN A 403 3.64 19.21 5.22
N ARG A 404 3.43 18.00 5.75
CA ARG A 404 3.63 16.75 5.02
C ARG A 404 2.63 16.54 3.88
N VAL A 405 1.39 16.99 4.06
CA VAL A 405 0.35 16.99 3.00
C VAL A 405 0.83 17.79 1.79
N GLY A 406 1.34 19.00 2.01
CA GLY A 406 1.92 19.85 0.98
C GLY A 406 3.12 19.26 0.29
N SER A 407 4.03 18.65 1.05
CA SER A 407 5.20 18.00 0.48
C SER A 407 4.82 16.83 -0.42
N HIS A 408 3.79 16.05 -0.05
CA HIS A 408 3.25 14.98 -0.88
C HIS A 408 2.47 15.51 -2.08
N MET A 409 1.63 16.54 -1.91
CA MET A 409 0.93 17.23 -3.00
C MET A 409 1.90 17.69 -4.09
N ARG A 410 2.99 18.38 -3.71
CA ARG A 410 4.04 18.85 -4.62
C ARG A 410 4.78 17.71 -5.33
N ARG A 411 5.06 16.61 -4.62
CA ARG A 411 5.87 15.49 -5.12
C ARG A 411 5.08 14.54 -6.02
N VAL A 412 3.82 14.27 -5.70
CA VAL A 412 3.05 13.19 -6.32
C VAL A 412 2.00 13.74 -7.27
N TYR A 413 1.14 14.63 -6.78
CA TYR A 413 -0.01 15.09 -7.56
C TYR A 413 0.34 16.23 -8.52
N LEU A 414 1.06 17.25 -8.05
CA LEU A 414 1.44 18.39 -8.89
C LEU A 414 2.59 18.07 -9.83
N ALA A 415 3.46 17.12 -9.49
CA ALA A 415 4.59 16.71 -10.33
C ALA A 415 4.15 16.24 -11.74
N ALA A 416 2.95 15.68 -11.85
CA ALA A 416 2.36 15.25 -13.12
C ALA A 416 1.55 16.35 -13.84
N VAL A 417 1.43 17.55 -13.28
CA VAL A 417 0.72 18.67 -13.90
C VAL A 417 1.70 19.52 -14.70
N ASP A 418 1.48 19.65 -16.01
CA ASP A 418 2.39 20.33 -16.94
C ASP A 418 2.83 21.74 -16.48
N SER A 419 1.91 22.52 -15.92
CA SER A 419 2.17 23.90 -15.47
C SER A 419 2.95 23.99 -14.15
N TRP A 420 3.07 22.91 -13.39
CA TRP A 420 3.67 22.93 -12.05
C TRP A 420 5.12 23.35 -12.06
N GLN A 421 5.92 22.91 -13.03
CA GLN A 421 7.34 23.28 -13.09
C GLN A 421 7.55 24.79 -13.25
N ALA A 422 6.74 25.43 -14.12
CA ALA A 422 6.78 26.87 -14.30
C ALA A 422 6.36 27.62 -13.03
N VAL A 423 5.24 27.22 -12.44
CA VAL A 423 4.71 27.82 -11.20
C VAL A 423 5.70 27.65 -10.03
N LYS A 424 6.33 26.48 -9.91
CA LYS A 424 7.34 26.21 -8.88
C LYS A 424 8.52 27.17 -9.00
N VAL A 425 9.03 27.41 -10.21
CA VAL A 425 10.12 28.38 -10.43
C VAL A 425 9.71 29.77 -9.97
N ILE A 426 8.48 30.21 -10.27
CA ILE A 426 7.95 31.51 -9.84
C ILE A 426 7.88 31.59 -8.31
N ILE A 427 7.26 30.61 -7.65
CA ILE A 427 7.12 30.57 -6.19
C ILE A 427 8.50 30.58 -5.50
N ASP A 428 9.42 29.72 -5.96
CA ASP A 428 10.76 29.62 -5.38
C ASP A 428 11.57 30.92 -5.59
N THR A 429 11.41 31.58 -6.73
CA THR A 429 12.09 32.86 -7.02
C THR A 429 11.49 34.00 -6.20
N ALA A 430 10.17 34.09 -6.10
CA ALA A 430 9.49 35.08 -5.28
C ALA A 430 9.88 34.95 -3.80
N ALA A 431 9.88 33.73 -3.27
CA ALA A 431 10.29 33.47 -1.89
C ALA A 431 11.75 33.88 -1.61
N LYS A 432 12.62 33.84 -2.63
CA LYS A 432 14.02 34.24 -2.51
C LYS A 432 14.25 35.75 -2.64
N HIS A 433 13.45 36.44 -3.45
CA HIS A 433 13.74 37.82 -3.89
C HIS A 433 12.73 38.88 -3.44
N CYS A 434 11.52 38.48 -3.05
CA CYS A 434 10.45 39.39 -2.63
C CYS A 434 10.21 39.35 -1.12
N ALA A 435 11.11 38.74 -0.35
CA ALA A 435 11.06 38.74 1.10
C ALA A 435 11.55 40.09 1.63
N ASP A 436 10.65 41.08 1.65
CA ASP A 436 10.74 42.33 2.42
C ASP A 436 9.35 42.75 2.91
#